data_AF-A0A1H9L7P4-F1
#
_entry.id   AF-A0A1H9L7P4-F1
#
_cell.length_a   1.000
_cell.length_b   1.000
_cell.length_c   1.000
_cell.angle_alpha   90.00
_cell.angle_beta   90.00
_cell.angle_gamma   90.00
#
_symmetry.space_group_name_H-M   'P 1'
#
loop_
_entity.id
_entity.type
_entity.pdbx_description
1 polymer ?
#
loop_
_entity_poly.entity_id
_entity_poly.type
_entity_poly.pdbx_seq_one_letter_code
_entity_poly.pdbx_strand_id
1 'polypeptide(L)'
;MSTEGNNPRLDPEFFIGTAAISLVGAFIFLRVSFAFCIGFVLASIVAMSWYFWPLISKRFPSPAKKVNENDFGQRVSLRLESCQQKEFRFRSEAESIRESIAALRDDLERSEQAGTEEKERAGQLIKEFEAEFNLRLAKAAFFADCATKLRELLDRHRLHESIAARKRELDELRKTNFDDEASLEETRYHLEQDSIQLDTIAELTKDISISFKAEQAEELRAKLEKLRTSL
;
A
#
# COMPACT_ATOMS: atom_id res chain seq x y z
N MET A 1 -16.71 6.89 -36.80
CA MET A 1 -15.87 8.11 -36.89
C MET A 1 -14.81 8.01 -35.81
N SER A 2 -13.55 7.86 -36.22
CA SER A 2 -12.39 7.67 -35.36
C SER A 2 -12.02 8.99 -34.69
N THR A 3 -11.99 9.04 -33.36
CA THR A 3 -11.34 10.12 -32.63
C THR A 3 -9.86 9.76 -32.48
N GLU A 4 -9.03 10.31 -33.36
CA GLU A 4 -7.59 10.24 -33.26
C GLU A 4 -7.12 10.71 -31.87
N GLY A 5 -6.45 9.80 -31.16
CA GLY A 5 -5.74 10.11 -29.94
C GLY A 5 -4.58 11.06 -30.25
N ASN A 6 -4.82 12.35 -30.03
CA ASN A 6 -3.81 13.39 -30.11
C ASN A 6 -2.83 13.23 -28.94
N ASN A 7 -1.86 12.33 -29.10
CA ASN A 7 -0.67 12.28 -28.26
C ASN A 7 0.21 13.48 -28.66
N PRO A 8 0.46 14.46 -27.78
CA PRO A 8 1.39 15.53 -28.10
C PRO A 8 2.78 14.88 -28.22
N ARG A 9 3.24 14.69 -29.45
CA ARG A 9 4.65 14.44 -29.68
C ARG A 9 5.37 15.72 -29.25
N LEU A 10 6.34 15.57 -28.36
CA LEU A 10 7.23 16.67 -27.96
C LEU A 10 8.12 16.93 -29.16
N ASP A 11 7.60 17.63 -30.16
CA ASP A 11 8.37 17.92 -31.36
C ASP A 11 9.41 18.98 -30.99
N PRO A 12 10.71 18.71 -31.20
CA PRO A 12 11.78 19.64 -30.85
C PRO A 12 11.63 21.01 -31.54
N GLU A 13 10.88 21.06 -32.64
CA GLU A 13 10.55 22.29 -33.37
C GLU A 13 9.68 23.26 -32.54
N PHE A 14 8.75 22.76 -31.71
CA PHE A 14 7.98 23.60 -30.79
C PHE A 14 8.85 24.19 -29.67
N PHE A 15 9.87 23.46 -29.20
CA PHE A 15 10.83 23.97 -28.21
C PHE A 15 11.70 25.09 -28.80
N ILE A 16 12.20 24.91 -30.01
CA ILE A 16 13.03 25.90 -30.68
C ILE A 16 12.21 27.16 -30.98
N GLY A 17 10.97 27.00 -31.45
CA GLY A 17 10.08 28.12 -31.73
C GLY A 17 9.71 28.93 -30.48
N THR A 18 9.32 28.25 -29.39
CA THR A 18 8.95 28.93 -28.13
C THR A 18 10.14 29.61 -27.45
N ALA A 19 11.32 28.98 -27.48
CA ALA A 19 12.55 29.60 -26.96
C ALA A 19 12.99 30.82 -27.77
N ALA A 20 12.87 30.77 -29.11
CA ALA A 20 13.20 31.91 -29.97
C ALA A 20 12.26 33.11 -29.71
N ILE A 21 10.95 32.86 -29.57
CA ILE A 21 9.96 33.91 -29.29
C ILE A 21 10.20 34.55 -27.91
N SER A 22 10.52 33.75 -26.89
CA SER A 22 10.80 34.30 -25.55
C SER A 22 12.08 35.13 -25.53
N LEU A 23 13.11 34.73 -26.28
CA LEU A 23 14.40 35.44 -26.37
C LEU A 23 14.24 36.78 -27.11
N VAL A 24 13.48 36.80 -28.21
CA VAL A 24 13.16 38.05 -28.93
C VAL A 24 12.32 38.99 -28.06
N GLY A 25 11.32 38.45 -27.35
CA GLY A 25 10.53 39.22 -26.39
C GLY A 25 11.39 39.84 -25.28
N ALA A 26 12.27 39.04 -24.67
CA ALA A 26 13.20 39.50 -23.64
C ALA A 26 14.14 40.60 -24.14
N PHE A 27 14.61 40.51 -25.39
CA PHE A 27 15.49 41.52 -25.99
C PHE A 27 14.79 42.86 -26.21
N ILE A 28 13.50 42.84 -26.58
CA ILE A 28 12.66 44.04 -26.73
C ILE A 28 12.42 44.69 -25.37
N PHE A 29 12.11 43.90 -24.33
CA PHE A 29 11.90 44.41 -22.97
C PHE A 29 13.19 44.94 -22.32
N LEU A 30 14.37 44.48 -22.76
CA LEU A 30 15.67 44.90 -22.21
C LEU A 30 15.96 46.37 -22.51
N ARG A 31 15.36 46.92 -23.56
CA ARG A 31 15.43 48.36 -23.87
C ARG A 31 14.57 49.23 -22.97
N VAL A 32 13.57 48.67 -22.30
CA VAL A 32 12.62 49.44 -21.48
C VAL A 32 13.06 49.47 -20.02
N SER A 33 13.37 48.30 -19.45
CA SER A 33 14.00 48.20 -18.11
C SER A 33 14.36 46.74 -17.79
N PHE A 34 15.52 46.56 -17.16
CA PHE A 34 16.07 45.24 -16.79
C PHE A 34 15.15 44.44 -15.86
N ALA A 35 14.37 45.11 -15.00
CA ALA A 35 13.45 44.45 -14.07
C ALA A 35 12.30 43.73 -14.79
N PHE A 36 11.83 44.27 -15.93
CA PHE A 36 10.75 43.64 -16.70
C PHE A 36 11.22 42.40 -17.48
N CYS A 37 12.48 42.35 -17.91
CA CYS A 37 13.06 41.15 -18.52
C CYS A 37 13.07 39.96 -17.58
N ILE A 38 13.52 40.17 -16.34
CA ILE A 38 13.57 39.11 -15.33
C ILE A 38 12.16 38.59 -15.05
N GLY A 39 11.19 39.50 -14.91
CA GLY A 39 9.78 39.14 -14.73
C GLY A 39 9.22 38.30 -15.88
N PHE A 40 9.52 38.68 -17.13
CA PHE A 40 9.04 37.96 -18.31
C PHE A 40 9.65 36.56 -18.44
N VAL A 41 10.95 36.42 -18.18
CA VAL A 41 11.64 35.11 -18.21
C VAL A 41 11.08 34.18 -17.12
N LEU A 42 10.88 34.68 -15.91
CA LEU A 42 10.29 33.89 -14.82
C LEU A 42 8.85 33.47 -15.14
N ALA A 43 8.02 34.38 -15.66
CA ALA A 43 6.66 34.07 -16.07
C ALA A 43 6.61 33.00 -17.20
N SER A 44 7.54 33.09 -18.16
CA SER A 44 7.68 32.08 -19.22
C SER A 44 8.04 30.70 -18.65
N ILE A 45 8.94 30.62 -17.68
CA ILE A 45 9.34 29.35 -17.05
C ILE A 45 8.17 28.74 -16.27
N VAL A 46 7.41 29.55 -15.54
CA VAL A 46 6.24 29.10 -14.77
C VAL A 46 5.14 28.61 -15.70
N ALA A 47 4.83 29.34 -16.77
CA ALA A 47 3.83 28.94 -17.77
C ALA A 47 4.21 27.63 -18.47
N MET A 48 5.49 27.48 -18.81
CA MET A 48 6.03 26.26 -19.42
C MET A 48 5.95 25.08 -18.43
N SER A 49 6.33 25.28 -17.18
CA SER A 49 6.24 24.27 -16.12
C SER A 49 4.79 23.80 -15.90
N TRP A 50 3.81 24.72 -15.86
CA TRP A 50 2.39 24.40 -15.69
C TRP A 50 1.83 23.59 -16.88
N TYR A 51 2.18 23.99 -18.10
CA TYR A 51 1.72 23.33 -19.32
C TYR A 51 2.28 21.90 -19.46
N PHE A 52 3.53 21.68 -19.05
CA PHE A 52 4.19 20.37 -19.17
C PHE A 52 4.00 19.45 -17.96
N TRP A 53 3.56 19.97 -16.80
CA TRP A 53 3.25 19.16 -15.61
C TRP A 53 2.34 17.94 -15.87
N PRO A 54 1.20 18.05 -16.60
CA PRO A 54 0.35 16.90 -16.90
C PRO A 54 0.93 15.94 -17.95
N LEU A 55 1.92 16.36 -18.73
CA LEU A 55 2.60 15.53 -19.75
C LEU A 55 3.75 14.71 -19.13
N ILE A 56 4.50 15.33 -18.22
CA ILE A 56 5.63 14.69 -17.53
C ILE A 56 5.12 13.71 -16.46
N SER A 57 4.05 14.04 -15.74
CA SER A 57 3.45 13.15 -14.72
C SER A 57 2.87 11.85 -15.29
N LYS A 58 2.54 11.83 -16.59
CA LYS A 58 2.07 10.62 -17.29
C LYS A 58 3.20 9.74 -17.84
N ARG A 59 4.41 10.30 -18.06
CA ARG A 59 5.57 9.56 -18.62
C ARG A 59 6.63 9.19 -17.60
N PHE A 60 6.74 9.92 -16.50
CA PHE A 60 7.57 9.54 -15.38
C PHE A 60 6.66 8.94 -14.31
N PRO A 61 6.59 7.60 -14.18
CA PRO A 61 6.08 7.02 -12.96
C PRO A 61 6.90 7.65 -11.83
N SER A 62 6.20 8.22 -10.85
CA SER A 62 6.75 8.73 -9.59
C SER A 62 7.97 7.90 -9.16
N PRO A 63 9.06 8.50 -8.63
CA PRO A 63 10.28 7.78 -8.28
C PRO A 63 9.89 6.57 -7.45
N ALA A 64 9.92 5.42 -8.12
CA ALA A 64 9.40 4.20 -7.58
C ALA A 64 10.19 3.93 -6.31
N LYS A 65 9.49 3.81 -5.17
CA LYS A 65 10.00 3.04 -4.03
C LYS A 65 10.70 1.84 -4.64
N LYS A 66 12.03 1.74 -4.45
CA LYS A 66 12.88 0.68 -5.00
C LYS A 66 12.08 -0.62 -4.99
N VAL A 67 11.60 -0.97 -6.17
CA VAL A 67 10.69 -2.09 -6.38
C VAL A 67 11.54 -3.32 -6.14
N ASN A 68 11.30 -4.01 -5.02
CA ASN A 68 11.90 -5.30 -4.80
C ASN A 68 11.27 -6.26 -5.82
N GLU A 69 11.93 -6.42 -6.96
CA GLU A 69 11.56 -7.36 -8.04
C GLU A 69 11.42 -8.81 -7.54
N ASN A 70 11.96 -9.08 -6.34
CA ASN A 70 11.83 -10.33 -5.61
C ASN A 70 10.53 -10.49 -4.80
N ASP A 71 9.65 -9.48 -4.72
CA ASP A 71 8.37 -9.62 -4.06
C ASP A 71 7.40 -10.51 -4.88
N PHE A 72 6.93 -11.58 -4.25
CA PHE A 72 6.02 -12.54 -4.89
C PHE A 72 4.70 -11.87 -5.26
N GLY A 73 4.15 -11.03 -4.37
CA GLY A 73 2.88 -10.35 -4.59
C GLY A 73 2.91 -9.49 -5.86
N GLN A 74 4.00 -8.76 -6.06
CA GLN A 74 4.17 -7.91 -7.23
C GLN A 74 4.35 -8.69 -8.54
N ARG A 75 5.10 -9.79 -8.53
CA ARG A 75 5.23 -10.62 -9.74
C ARG A 75 3.89 -11.23 -10.15
N VAL A 76 3.09 -11.68 -9.18
CA VAL A 76 1.76 -12.23 -9.44
C VAL A 76 0.81 -11.15 -9.93
N SER A 77 0.85 -9.93 -9.37
CA SER A 77 0.00 -8.83 -9.83
C SER A 77 0.31 -8.39 -11.26
N LEU A 78 1.59 -8.30 -11.63
CA LEU A 78 2.00 -7.98 -13.02
C LEU A 78 1.55 -9.05 -14.02
N ARG A 79 1.63 -10.33 -13.63
CA ARG A 79 1.12 -11.43 -14.47
C ARG A 79 -0.40 -11.38 -14.61
N LEU A 80 -1.11 -11.04 -13.54
CA LEU A 80 -2.57 -10.88 -13.56
C LEU A 80 -2.98 -9.75 -14.52
N GLU A 81 -2.32 -8.60 -14.44
CA GLU A 81 -2.55 -7.48 -15.37
C GLU A 81 -2.27 -7.89 -16.82
N SER A 82 -1.16 -8.60 -17.06
CA SER A 82 -0.84 -9.13 -18.40
C SER A 82 -1.91 -10.08 -18.92
N CYS A 83 -2.45 -10.96 -18.08
CA CYS A 83 -3.53 -11.87 -18.47
C CYS A 83 -4.82 -11.12 -18.79
N GLN A 84 -5.19 -10.11 -18.00
CA GLN A 84 -6.37 -9.28 -18.26
C GLN A 84 -6.24 -8.48 -19.56
N GLN A 85 -5.06 -7.92 -19.83
CA GLN A 85 -4.81 -7.20 -21.07
C GLN A 85 -4.90 -8.14 -22.29
N LYS A 86 -4.38 -9.36 -22.19
CA LYS A 86 -4.47 -10.37 -23.26
C LYS A 86 -5.90 -10.86 -23.45
N GLU A 87 -6.64 -11.11 -22.38
CA GLU A 87 -8.07 -11.46 -22.44
C GLU A 87 -8.84 -10.37 -23.20
N PHE A 88 -8.69 -9.12 -22.78
CA PHE A 88 -9.37 -7.98 -23.40
C PHE A 88 -9.02 -7.88 -24.89
N ARG A 89 -7.74 -7.98 -25.24
CA ARG A 89 -7.28 -7.97 -26.62
C ARG A 89 -7.93 -9.09 -27.44
N PHE A 90 -7.86 -10.34 -26.98
CA PHE A 90 -8.45 -11.46 -27.73
C PHE A 90 -9.97 -11.37 -27.84
N ARG A 91 -10.66 -10.85 -26.81
CA ARG A 91 -12.10 -10.59 -26.87
C ARG A 91 -12.43 -9.50 -27.92
N SER A 92 -11.68 -8.40 -27.95
CA SER A 92 -11.87 -7.34 -28.95
C SER A 92 -11.57 -7.81 -30.37
N GLU A 93 -10.53 -8.65 -30.55
CA GLU A 93 -10.21 -9.24 -31.85
C GLU A 93 -11.31 -10.20 -32.32
N ALA A 94 -11.88 -11.00 -31.41
CA ALA A 94 -13.02 -11.87 -31.72
C ALA A 94 -14.27 -11.05 -32.11
N GLU A 95 -14.54 -9.94 -31.44
CA GLU A 95 -15.65 -9.05 -31.77
C GLU A 95 -15.49 -8.42 -33.16
N SER A 96 -14.29 -7.95 -33.50
CA SER A 96 -13.98 -7.44 -34.83
C SER A 96 -14.14 -8.50 -35.94
N ILE A 97 -13.75 -9.75 -35.67
CA ILE A 97 -13.98 -10.86 -36.62
C ILE A 97 -15.48 -11.12 -36.79
N ARG A 98 -16.25 -11.09 -35.70
CA ARG A 98 -17.71 -11.28 -35.74
C ARG A 98 -18.39 -10.18 -36.57
N GLU A 99 -17.97 -8.93 -36.43
CA GLU A 99 -18.44 -7.82 -37.26
C GLU A 99 -18.11 -8.04 -38.74
N SER A 100 -16.89 -8.50 -39.04
CA SER A 100 -16.46 -8.82 -40.42
C SER A 100 -17.30 -9.95 -41.03
N ILE A 101 -17.61 -11.00 -40.27
CA ILE A 101 -18.51 -12.09 -40.70
C ILE A 101 -19.91 -11.54 -40.98
N ALA A 102 -20.44 -10.68 -40.10
CA ALA A 102 -21.77 -10.11 -40.26
C ALA A 102 -21.86 -9.22 -41.50
N ALA A 103 -20.85 -8.37 -41.74
CA ALA A 103 -20.76 -7.54 -42.93
C ALA A 103 -20.70 -8.38 -44.21
N LEU A 104 -19.84 -9.41 -44.26
CA LEU A 104 -19.71 -10.27 -45.43
C LEU A 104 -21.00 -11.05 -45.73
N ARG A 105 -21.75 -11.45 -44.70
CA ARG A 105 -23.07 -12.10 -44.86
C ARG A 105 -24.13 -11.12 -45.39
N ASP A 106 -24.16 -9.90 -44.88
CA ASP A 106 -25.08 -8.84 -45.34
C ASP A 106 -24.78 -8.43 -46.79
N ASP A 107 -23.50 -8.32 -47.16
CA ASP A 107 -23.08 -8.04 -48.55
C ASP A 107 -23.49 -9.17 -49.52
N LEU A 108 -23.39 -10.43 -49.08
CA LEU A 108 -23.86 -11.60 -49.82
C LEU A 108 -25.39 -11.61 -50.02
N GLU A 109 -26.14 -11.21 -48.99
CA GLU A 109 -27.60 -11.18 -49.02
C GLU A 109 -28.13 -10.05 -49.92
N ARG A 110 -27.46 -8.88 -49.91
CA ARG A 110 -27.81 -7.74 -50.77
C ARG A 110 -27.45 -7.93 -52.23
N SER A 111 -26.46 -8.79 -52.52
CA SER A 111 -26.04 -9.04 -53.90
C SER A 111 -26.88 -10.14 -54.55
N GLU A 112 -28.09 -9.77 -55.00
CA GLU A 112 -28.98 -10.67 -55.75
C GLU A 112 -28.34 -11.23 -57.04
N GLN A 113 -27.37 -10.49 -57.60
CA GLN A 113 -26.65 -10.83 -58.83
C GLN A 113 -25.34 -11.60 -58.61
N ALA A 114 -24.93 -11.85 -57.35
CA ALA A 114 -23.70 -12.58 -57.07
C ALA A 114 -23.75 -13.98 -57.69
N GLY A 115 -22.72 -14.31 -58.47
CA GLY A 115 -22.58 -15.61 -59.12
C GLY A 115 -22.40 -16.75 -58.10
N THR A 116 -22.67 -17.99 -58.51
CA THR A 116 -22.49 -19.17 -57.64
C THR A 116 -21.06 -19.31 -57.12
N GLU A 117 -20.07 -18.98 -57.95
CA GLU A 117 -18.64 -19.01 -57.59
C GLU A 117 -18.27 -17.93 -56.56
N GLU A 118 -18.87 -16.75 -56.61
CA GLU A 118 -18.65 -15.68 -55.63
C GLU A 118 -19.27 -16.04 -54.28
N LYS A 119 -20.47 -16.63 -54.30
CA LYS A 119 -21.14 -17.14 -53.10
C LYS A 119 -20.35 -18.26 -52.43
N GLU A 120 -19.76 -19.16 -53.22
CA GLU A 120 -18.93 -20.24 -52.70
C GLU A 120 -17.63 -19.71 -52.08
N ARG A 121 -16.92 -18.79 -52.75
CA ARG A 121 -15.71 -18.15 -52.20
C ARG A 121 -15.99 -17.39 -50.91
N ALA A 122 -17.06 -16.61 -50.87
CA ALA A 122 -17.44 -15.89 -49.66
C ALA A 122 -17.86 -16.86 -48.53
N GLY A 123 -18.54 -17.97 -48.86
CA GLY A 123 -18.85 -19.02 -47.89
C GLY A 123 -17.61 -19.70 -47.30
N GLN A 124 -16.56 -19.93 -48.10
CA GLN A 124 -15.26 -20.42 -47.59
C GLN A 124 -14.61 -19.41 -46.65
N LEU A 125 -14.58 -18.13 -47.04
CA LEU A 125 -14.02 -17.06 -46.23
C LEU A 125 -14.76 -16.89 -44.88
N ILE A 126 -16.09 -17.01 -44.87
CA ILE A 126 -16.89 -17.01 -43.63
C ILE A 126 -16.47 -18.17 -42.71
N LYS A 127 -16.27 -19.38 -43.25
CA LYS A 127 -15.83 -20.53 -42.43
C LYS A 127 -14.44 -20.32 -41.83
N GLU A 128 -13.52 -19.73 -42.58
CA GLU A 128 -12.18 -19.39 -42.08
C GLU A 128 -12.25 -18.35 -40.96
N PHE A 129 -13.06 -17.30 -41.14
CA PHE A 129 -13.30 -16.31 -40.08
C PHE A 129 -13.96 -16.94 -38.85
N GLU A 130 -14.91 -17.87 -39.00
CA GLU A 130 -15.53 -18.58 -37.89
C GLU A 130 -14.50 -19.44 -37.12
N ALA A 131 -13.56 -20.07 -37.81
CA ALA A 131 -12.48 -20.82 -37.18
C ALA A 131 -11.56 -19.89 -36.36
N GLU A 132 -11.14 -18.75 -36.93
CA GLU A 132 -10.36 -17.74 -36.21
C GLU A 132 -11.13 -17.15 -35.02
N PHE A 133 -12.42 -16.85 -35.19
CA PHE A 133 -13.29 -16.35 -34.11
C PHE A 133 -13.28 -17.31 -32.92
N ASN A 134 -13.53 -18.60 -33.18
CA ASN A 134 -13.53 -19.62 -32.13
C ASN A 134 -12.16 -19.75 -31.46
N LEU A 135 -11.07 -19.65 -32.22
CA LEU A 135 -9.71 -19.67 -31.68
C LEU A 135 -9.44 -18.47 -30.76
N ARG A 136 -9.85 -17.26 -31.15
CA ARG A 136 -9.68 -16.05 -30.31
C ARG A 136 -10.53 -16.10 -29.07
N LEU A 137 -11.77 -16.58 -29.17
CA LEU A 137 -12.66 -16.76 -28.03
C LEU A 137 -12.09 -17.77 -27.03
N ALA A 138 -11.55 -18.89 -27.51
CA ALA A 138 -10.88 -19.89 -26.66
C ALA A 138 -9.63 -19.32 -25.97
N LYS A 139 -8.82 -18.51 -26.69
CA LYS A 139 -7.68 -17.80 -26.08
C LYS A 139 -8.13 -16.82 -25.01
N ALA A 140 -9.19 -16.04 -25.26
CA ALA A 140 -9.74 -15.12 -24.28
C ALA A 140 -10.21 -15.87 -23.01
N ALA A 141 -10.94 -16.98 -23.17
CA ALA A 141 -11.37 -17.82 -22.05
C ALA A 141 -10.19 -18.36 -21.24
N PHE A 142 -9.13 -18.86 -21.91
CA PHE A 142 -7.92 -19.31 -21.24
C PHE A 142 -7.27 -18.21 -20.38
N PHE A 143 -7.17 -16.98 -20.90
CA PHE A 143 -6.59 -15.88 -20.13
C PHE A 143 -7.51 -15.41 -19.00
N ALA A 144 -8.83 -15.48 -19.15
CA ALA A 144 -9.78 -15.21 -18.08
C ALA A 144 -9.64 -16.23 -16.92
N ASP A 145 -9.51 -17.52 -17.24
CA ASP A 145 -9.26 -18.57 -16.25
C ASP A 145 -7.91 -18.37 -15.54
N CYS A 146 -6.88 -18.00 -16.30
CA CYS A 146 -5.57 -17.71 -15.74
C CYS A 146 -5.62 -16.50 -14.79
N ALA A 147 -6.30 -15.42 -15.18
CA ALA A 147 -6.48 -14.24 -14.35
C ALA A 147 -7.23 -14.56 -13.05
N THR A 148 -8.25 -15.42 -13.12
CA THR A 148 -9.02 -15.87 -11.94
C THR A 148 -8.12 -16.63 -10.97
N LYS A 149 -7.36 -17.61 -11.46
CA LYS A 149 -6.41 -18.37 -10.62
C LYS A 149 -5.31 -17.49 -10.00
N LEU A 150 -4.79 -16.53 -10.75
CA LEU A 150 -3.79 -15.58 -10.23
C LEU A 150 -4.38 -14.67 -9.16
N ARG A 151 -5.64 -14.25 -9.30
CA ARG A 151 -6.34 -13.45 -8.28
C ARG A 151 -6.51 -14.23 -6.99
N GLU A 152 -7.00 -15.47 -7.07
CA GLU A 152 -7.13 -16.35 -5.90
C GLU A 152 -5.78 -16.59 -5.21
N LEU A 153 -4.71 -16.80 -5.98
CA LEU A 153 -3.37 -16.98 -5.44
C LEU A 153 -2.88 -15.74 -4.68
N LEU A 154 -3.16 -14.56 -5.22
CA LEU A 154 -2.79 -13.28 -4.62
C LEU A 154 -3.57 -13.03 -3.32
N ASP A 155 -4.88 -13.29 -3.31
CA ASP A 155 -5.72 -13.15 -2.12
C ASP A 155 -5.29 -14.11 -1.00
N ARG A 156 -4.96 -15.37 -1.34
CA ARG A 156 -4.37 -16.32 -0.39
C ARG A 156 -3.04 -15.84 0.17
N HIS A 157 -2.17 -15.30 -0.68
CA HIS A 157 -0.88 -14.78 -0.23
C HIS A 157 -1.05 -13.62 0.76
N ARG A 158 -1.94 -12.65 0.47
CA ARG A 158 -2.27 -11.55 1.38
C ARG A 158 -2.83 -12.03 2.71
N LEU A 159 -3.67 -13.06 2.70
CA LEU A 159 -4.19 -13.68 3.92
C LEU A 159 -3.07 -14.33 4.74
N HIS A 160 -2.13 -15.02 4.10
CA HIS A 160 -0.99 -15.60 4.80
C HIS A 160 -0.09 -14.53 5.44
N GLU A 161 0.16 -13.42 4.74
CA GLU A 161 0.92 -12.31 5.28
C GLU A 161 0.23 -11.66 6.48
N SER A 162 -1.09 -11.47 6.42
CA SER A 162 -1.85 -10.90 7.54
C SER A 162 -1.86 -11.82 8.76
N ILE A 163 -2.05 -13.13 8.56
CA ILE A 163 -1.96 -14.13 9.64
C ILE A 163 -0.55 -14.12 10.26
N ALA A 164 0.49 -14.08 9.44
CA ALA A 164 1.87 -14.03 9.92
C ALA A 164 2.15 -12.74 10.72
N ALA A 165 1.64 -11.59 10.28
CA ALA A 165 1.76 -10.33 11.01
C ALA A 165 1.05 -10.38 12.37
N ARG A 166 -0.21 -10.87 12.40
CA ARG A 166 -0.97 -11.01 13.66
C ARG A 166 -0.36 -12.01 14.62
N LYS A 167 0.26 -13.08 14.10
CA LYS A 167 0.99 -14.04 14.94
C LYS A 167 2.21 -13.39 15.61
N ARG A 168 2.97 -12.57 14.89
CA ARG A 168 4.10 -11.83 15.47
C ARG A 168 3.64 -10.86 16.56
N GLU A 169 2.55 -10.13 16.30
CA GLU A 169 1.93 -9.23 17.28
C GLU A 169 1.50 -9.99 18.54
N LEU A 170 0.86 -11.16 18.38
CA LEU A 170 0.50 -12.01 19.51
C LEU A 170 1.72 -12.53 20.30
N ASP A 171 2.78 -12.91 19.60
CA ASP A 171 4.01 -13.40 20.24
C ASP A 171 4.73 -12.27 21.00
N GLU A 172 4.65 -11.02 20.53
CA GLU A 172 5.16 -9.84 21.22
C GLU A 172 4.33 -9.49 22.46
N LEU A 173 3.00 -9.54 22.36
CA LEU A 173 2.10 -9.38 23.50
C LEU A 173 2.30 -10.48 24.55
N ARG A 174 2.63 -11.71 24.15
CA ARG A 174 2.94 -12.78 25.11
C ARG A 174 4.22 -12.51 25.88
N LYS A 175 5.27 -12.04 25.21
CA LYS A 175 6.54 -11.70 25.85
C LYS A 175 6.36 -10.61 26.91
N THR A 176 5.67 -9.53 26.54
CA THR A 176 5.37 -8.44 27.47
C THR A 176 4.54 -8.90 28.67
N ASN A 177 3.52 -9.75 28.47
CA ASN A 177 2.78 -10.32 29.60
C ASN A 177 3.66 -11.17 30.55
N PHE A 178 4.63 -11.95 30.03
CA PHE A 178 5.54 -12.71 30.90
C PHE A 178 6.45 -11.78 31.71
N ASP A 179 6.91 -10.68 31.11
CA ASP A 179 7.73 -9.67 31.81
C ASP A 179 6.90 -8.94 32.89
N ASP A 180 5.64 -8.60 32.56
CA ASP A 180 4.71 -7.96 33.49
C ASP A 180 4.36 -8.88 34.68
N GLU A 181 4.13 -10.17 34.42
CA GLU A 181 3.82 -11.15 35.46
C GLU A 181 5.02 -11.41 36.39
N ALA A 182 6.25 -11.39 35.85
CA ALA A 182 7.46 -11.45 36.66
C ALA A 182 7.60 -10.19 37.56
N SER A 183 7.31 -9.01 37.03
CA SER A 183 7.33 -7.76 37.81
C SER A 183 6.27 -7.72 38.91
N LEU A 184 5.08 -8.29 38.64
CA LEU A 184 4.03 -8.42 39.65
C LEU A 184 4.46 -9.34 40.79
N GLU A 185 5.06 -10.50 40.49
CA GLU A 185 5.49 -11.43 41.52
C GLU A 185 6.69 -10.89 42.33
N GLU A 186 7.60 -10.15 41.69
CA GLU A 186 8.68 -9.41 42.39
C GLU A 186 8.09 -8.37 43.36
N THR A 187 7.12 -7.58 42.89
CA THR A 187 6.45 -6.58 43.73
C THR A 187 5.71 -7.24 44.90
N ARG A 188 5.03 -8.36 44.64
CA ARG A 188 4.36 -9.14 45.66
C ARG A 188 5.35 -9.67 46.70
N TYR A 189 6.48 -10.20 46.27
CA TYR A 189 7.54 -10.68 47.17
C TYR A 189 8.07 -9.56 48.08
N HIS A 190 8.31 -8.37 47.53
CA HIS A 190 8.73 -7.21 48.32
C HIS A 190 7.66 -6.78 49.33
N LEU A 191 6.39 -6.76 48.94
CA LEU A 191 5.29 -6.43 49.86
C LEU A 191 5.16 -7.46 50.99
N GLU A 192 5.28 -8.76 50.68
CA GLU A 192 5.30 -9.82 51.69
C GLU A 192 6.49 -9.64 52.66
N GLN A 193 7.70 -9.35 52.14
CA GLN A 193 8.88 -9.07 52.96
C GLN A 193 8.70 -7.84 53.86
N ASP A 194 8.18 -6.74 53.32
CA ASP A 194 7.95 -5.50 54.08
C ASP A 194 6.89 -5.70 55.17
N SER A 195 5.84 -6.46 54.88
CA SER A 195 4.82 -6.81 55.89
C SER A 195 5.42 -7.57 57.08
N ILE A 196 6.27 -8.58 56.81
CA ILE A 196 6.94 -9.35 57.86
C ILE A 196 7.85 -8.45 58.70
N GLN A 197 8.56 -7.51 58.07
CA GLN A 197 9.41 -6.55 58.79
C GLN A 197 8.58 -5.63 59.68
N LEU A 198 7.46 -5.10 59.19
CA LEU A 198 6.57 -4.25 59.97
C LEU A 198 5.96 -5.02 61.16
N ASP A 199 5.55 -6.28 60.95
CA ASP A 199 5.06 -7.13 62.03
C ASP A 199 6.14 -7.40 63.09
N THR A 200 7.38 -7.66 62.65
CA THR A 200 8.53 -7.85 63.55
C THR A 200 8.84 -6.57 64.34
N ILE A 201 8.80 -5.40 63.71
CA ILE A 201 8.96 -4.11 64.39
C ILE A 201 7.84 -3.90 65.40
N ALA A 202 6.60 -4.23 65.06
CA ALA A 202 5.46 -4.12 65.97
C ALA A 202 5.60 -5.04 67.18
N GLU A 203 6.08 -6.27 66.98
CA GLU A 203 6.35 -7.23 68.05
C GLU A 203 7.50 -6.76 68.95
N LEU A 204 8.64 -6.34 68.38
CA LEU A 204 9.75 -5.74 69.13
C LEU A 204 9.32 -4.50 69.90
N THR A 205 8.49 -3.64 69.31
CA THR A 205 7.95 -2.44 69.97
C THR A 205 7.06 -2.81 71.15
N LYS A 206 6.22 -3.84 71.00
CA LYS A 206 5.39 -4.36 72.08
C LYS A 206 6.25 -4.92 73.20
N ASP A 207 7.25 -5.73 72.88
CA ASP A 207 8.17 -6.32 73.87
C ASP A 207 8.96 -5.25 74.63
N ILE A 208 9.46 -4.22 73.93
CA ILE A 208 10.10 -3.05 74.55
C ILE A 208 9.12 -2.31 75.48
N SER A 209 7.87 -2.10 75.06
CA SER A 209 6.88 -1.44 75.91
C SER A 209 6.53 -2.22 77.18
N ILE A 210 6.58 -3.56 77.11
CA ILE A 210 6.36 -4.45 78.24
C ILE A 210 7.59 -4.46 79.15
N SER A 211 8.80 -4.55 78.60
CA SER A 211 10.04 -4.53 79.37
C SER A 211 10.24 -3.22 80.12
N PHE A 212 9.99 -2.06 79.49
CA PHE A 212 10.04 -0.76 80.16
C PHE A 212 9.04 -0.65 81.32
N LYS A 213 7.83 -1.19 81.16
CA LYS A 213 6.84 -1.22 82.26
C LYS A 213 7.26 -2.16 83.38
N ALA A 214 7.84 -3.31 83.06
CA ALA A 214 8.35 -4.26 84.04
C ALA A 214 9.53 -3.67 84.83
N GLU A 215 10.48 -3.04 84.15
CA GLU A 215 11.64 -2.37 84.76
C GLU A 215 11.21 -1.21 85.66
N GLN A 216 10.30 -0.35 85.20
CA GLN A 216 9.73 0.72 86.05
C GLN A 216 8.98 0.16 87.27
N ALA A 217 8.26 -0.96 87.11
CA ALA A 217 7.55 -1.60 88.22
C ALA A 217 8.51 -2.23 89.25
N GLU A 218 9.64 -2.80 88.81
CA GLU A 218 10.71 -3.28 89.70
C GLU A 218 11.40 -2.12 90.43
N GLU A 219 11.68 -1.00 89.73
CA GLU A 219 12.29 0.17 90.36
C GLU A 219 11.37 0.80 91.42
N LEU A 220 10.06 0.85 91.16
CA LEU A 220 9.06 1.29 92.13
C LEU A 220 8.93 0.34 93.33
N ARG A 221 9.01 -0.99 93.11
CA ARG A 221 9.07 -1.97 94.21
C ARG A 221 10.32 -1.80 95.06
N ALA A 222 11.49 -1.63 94.45
CA ALA A 222 12.74 -1.40 95.16
C ALA A 222 12.70 -0.08 95.98
N LYS A 223 12.09 0.98 95.45
CA LYS A 223 11.87 2.24 96.18
C LYS A 223 10.89 2.07 97.36
N LEU A 224 9.78 1.34 97.15
CA LEU A 224 8.83 1.02 98.22
C LEU A 224 9.45 0.15 99.32
N GLU A 225 10.30 -0.81 98.96
CA GLU A 225 10.99 -1.68 99.92
C GLU A 225 12.02 -0.90 100.76
N LYS A 226 12.74 0.06 100.15
CA LYS A 226 13.60 1.00 100.88
C LYS A 226 12.81 1.93 101.82
N LEU A 227 11.63 2.39 101.42
CA LEU A 227 10.76 3.19 102.29
C LEU A 227 10.15 2.36 103.43
N ARG A 228 9.82 1.09 103.18
CA ARG A 228 9.29 0.17 104.20
C ARG A 228 10.32 -0.23 105.25
N THR A 229 11.61 -0.25 104.90
CA THR A 229 12.71 -0.59 105.82
C THR A 229 13.28 0.62 106.57
N SER A 230 12.83 1.83 106.25
CA SER A 230 13.25 3.09 106.90
C SER A 230 12.20 3.66 107.86
N LEU A 231 11.20 2.85 108.22
CA LEU A 231 10.14 3.14 109.20
C LEU A 231 10.20 2.09 110.31
#